data_AF-A0A941B2D4-F1
#
_entry.id   AF-A0A941B2D4-F1
#
_cell.length_a   1.000
_cell.length_b   1.000
_cell.length_c   1.000
_cell.angle_alpha   90.00
_cell.angle_beta   90.00
_cell.angle_gamma   90.00
#
_symmetry.space_group_name_H-M   'P 1'
#
loop_
_entity.id
_entity.type
_entity.pdbx_description
1 polymer ?
#
loop_
_entity_poly.entity_id
_entity_poly.type
_entity_poly.pdbx_seq_one_letter_code
_entity_poly.pdbx_strand_id
1 'polypeptide(L)'
;MSDLDDSVCGMETPMAPGGGDEEHAVIAHFRLAGGGFGDADQREQIYEAERAMEAAVEKAGVGEIDGNEFGGGEAVVYAYGPDADALFKVLEPTLRSLPFRPAHVLLRRGTGETRVDL
;
A
#
# COMPACT_ATOMS: atom_id res chain seq x y z
N MET A 1 -0.47 14.22 61.76
CA MET A 1 0.93 13.79 61.58
C MET A 1 0.90 12.27 61.64
N SER A 2 0.80 11.53 60.55
CA SER A 2 1.15 11.87 59.17
C SER A 2 0.26 11.09 58.20
N ASP A 3 0.04 11.72 57.06
CA ASP A 3 -0.86 11.37 55.99
C ASP A 3 -0.41 10.18 55.14
N LEU A 4 -1.39 9.64 54.40
CA LEU A 4 -1.35 8.61 53.37
C LEU A 4 -0.19 8.78 52.37
N ASP A 5 0.44 7.68 51.97
CA ASP A 5 1.18 7.59 50.70
C ASP A 5 0.56 6.47 49.85
N ASP A 6 -0.31 6.88 48.94
CA ASP A 6 -0.63 6.15 47.71
C ASP A 6 0.30 6.74 46.63
N SER A 7 1.19 5.94 46.07
CA SER A 7 1.93 6.34 44.89
C SER A 7 2.16 5.15 43.97
N VAL A 8 1.23 4.99 43.03
CA VAL A 8 1.46 4.23 41.80
C VAL A 8 2.13 5.17 40.79
N CYS A 9 3.41 4.96 40.52
CA CYS A 9 4.11 5.46 39.33
C CYS A 9 4.74 4.23 38.68
N GLY A 10 4.10 3.62 37.68
CA GLY A 10 4.14 4.13 36.32
C GLY A 10 5.35 3.48 35.64
N MET A 11 5.20 2.26 35.12
CA MET A 11 6.17 1.69 34.20
C MET A 11 6.07 2.48 32.90
N GLU A 12 6.83 3.57 32.85
CA GLU A 12 7.10 4.31 31.64
C GLU A 12 7.85 3.37 30.69
N THR A 13 7.11 2.72 29.80
CA THR A 13 7.67 2.13 28.59
C THR A 13 8.48 3.23 27.90
N PRO A 14 9.77 3.03 27.64
CA PRO A 14 10.55 4.05 26.96
C PRO A 14 9.95 4.19 25.55
N MET A 15 9.33 5.33 25.27
CA MET A 15 9.09 5.76 23.89
C MET A 15 10.46 5.91 23.24
N ALA A 16 10.84 4.93 22.44
CA ALA A 16 11.95 5.09 21.53
C ALA A 16 11.65 6.28 20.60
N PRO A 17 12.62 7.17 20.33
CA PRO A 17 12.44 8.23 19.36
C PRO A 17 12.60 7.62 17.96
N GLY A 18 11.50 7.13 17.38
CA GLY A 18 11.49 6.50 16.06
C GLY A 18 11.02 7.44 14.95
N GLY A 19 11.73 8.54 14.73
CA GLY A 19 11.62 9.26 13.45
C GLY A 19 12.61 8.62 12.47
N GLY A 20 12.17 7.63 11.68
CA GLY A 20 13.06 6.98 10.70
C GLY A 20 12.62 5.65 10.07
N ASP A 21 11.48 5.06 10.44
CA ASP A 21 11.02 3.74 9.98
C ASP A 21 9.55 3.74 9.52
N GLU A 22 9.08 4.83 8.89
CA GLU A 22 7.71 4.86 8.34
C GLU A 22 7.67 4.08 7.02
N GLU A 23 7.02 2.92 7.05
CA GLU A 23 6.77 2.11 5.85
C GLU A 23 6.03 2.94 4.78
N HIS A 24 6.62 3.01 3.60
CA HIS A 24 6.06 3.71 2.45
C HIS A 24 5.02 2.83 1.74
N ALA A 25 4.09 3.45 1.03
CA ALA A 25 3.03 2.72 0.32
C ALA A 25 2.91 3.14 -1.15
N VAL A 26 2.58 2.17 -1.99
CA VAL A 26 2.17 2.35 -3.38
C VAL A 26 0.75 1.79 -3.52
N ILE A 27 -0.21 2.67 -3.76
CA ILE A 27 -1.64 2.33 -3.82
C ILE A 27 -2.13 2.60 -5.25
N ALA A 28 -2.40 1.54 -6.01
CA ALA A 28 -2.82 1.66 -7.40
C ALA A 28 -4.33 1.49 -7.55
N HIS A 29 -5.00 2.50 -8.10
CA HIS A 29 -6.43 2.51 -8.36
C HIS A 29 -6.73 2.32 -9.84
N PHE A 30 -7.69 1.45 -10.16
CA PHE A 30 -8.15 1.16 -11.50
C PHE A 30 -9.67 1.21 -11.58
N ARG A 31 -10.23 1.90 -12.58
CA ARG A 31 -11.67 1.83 -12.87
C ARG A 31 -11.99 0.56 -13.65
N LEU A 32 -12.87 -0.26 -13.09
CA LEU A 32 -13.42 -1.46 -13.70
C LEU A 32 -14.75 -1.19 -14.41
N ALA A 33 -15.27 -2.19 -15.13
CA ALA A 33 -16.59 -2.09 -15.74
C ALA A 33 -17.69 -2.33 -14.70
N GLY A 34 -18.84 -1.68 -14.89
CA GLY A 34 -19.95 -1.75 -13.95
C GLY A 34 -19.73 -0.95 -12.66
N GLY A 35 -20.71 -0.98 -11.76
CA GLY A 35 -20.69 -0.30 -10.46
C GLY A 35 -20.38 -1.19 -9.26
N GLY A 36 -20.05 -2.47 -9.50
CA GLY A 36 -19.84 -3.49 -8.47
C GLY A 36 -18.37 -3.90 -8.32
N PHE A 37 -18.07 -5.19 -8.42
CA PHE A 37 -16.73 -5.74 -8.24
C PHE A 37 -15.96 -5.97 -9.55
N GLY A 38 -16.35 -5.27 -10.63
CA GLY A 38 -15.96 -5.64 -12.00
C GLY A 38 -16.59 -6.95 -12.48
N ASP A 39 -16.29 -7.32 -13.72
CA ASP A 39 -16.58 -8.67 -14.23
C ASP A 39 -15.49 -9.69 -13.81
N ALA A 40 -15.73 -10.98 -14.09
CA ALA A 40 -14.81 -12.04 -13.68
C ALA A 40 -13.45 -11.95 -14.37
N ASP A 41 -13.44 -11.63 -15.66
CA ASP A 41 -12.24 -11.53 -16.49
C ASP A 41 -11.37 -10.33 -16.06
N GLN A 42 -12.00 -9.25 -15.60
CA GLN A 42 -11.34 -8.09 -15.03
C GLN A 42 -10.63 -8.43 -13.71
N ARG A 43 -11.33 -9.15 -12.82
CA ARG A 43 -10.71 -9.58 -11.55
C ARG A 43 -9.56 -10.55 -11.80
N GLU A 44 -9.71 -11.48 -12.74
CA GLU A 44 -8.64 -12.41 -13.11
C GLU A 44 -7.39 -11.67 -13.61
N GLN A 45 -7.55 -10.67 -14.47
CA GLN A 45 -6.43 -9.84 -14.92
C GLN A 45 -5.73 -9.08 -13.78
N ILE A 46 -6.47 -8.58 -12.79
CA ILE A 46 -5.87 -7.95 -11.60
C ILE A 46 -5.10 -8.99 -10.77
N TYR A 47 -5.65 -10.19 -10.54
CA TYR A 47 -4.94 -11.24 -9.79
C TYR A 47 -3.67 -11.73 -10.49
N GLU A 48 -3.69 -11.87 -11.82
CA GLU A 48 -2.50 -12.25 -12.58
C GLU A 48 -1.43 -11.13 -12.54
N ALA A 49 -1.86 -9.87 -12.64
CA ALA A 49 -0.96 -8.73 -12.48
C ALA A 49 -0.37 -8.67 -11.07
N GLU A 50 -1.17 -8.94 -10.04
CA GLU A 50 -0.72 -8.99 -8.64
C GLU A 50 0.38 -10.03 -8.44
N ARG A 51 0.16 -11.27 -8.89
CA ARG A 51 1.16 -12.35 -8.78
C ARG A 51 2.45 -12.01 -9.54
N ALA A 52 2.33 -11.38 -10.71
CA ALA A 52 3.50 -10.94 -11.47
C ALA A 52 4.28 -9.83 -10.74
N MET A 53 3.56 -8.90 -10.10
CA MET A 53 4.15 -7.83 -9.30
C MET A 53 4.80 -8.35 -8.02
N GLU A 54 4.15 -9.27 -7.30
CA GLU A 54 4.67 -9.93 -6.11
C GLU A 54 6.02 -10.60 -6.40
N ALA A 55 6.10 -11.41 -7.45
CA ALA A 55 7.35 -12.05 -7.86
C ALA A 55 8.44 -11.04 -8.27
N ALA A 56 8.06 -9.92 -8.90
CA ALA A 56 9.01 -8.88 -9.28
C ALA A 56 9.55 -8.11 -8.07
N VAL A 57 8.69 -7.81 -7.10
CA VAL A 57 9.01 -7.11 -5.86
C VAL A 57 9.88 -7.98 -4.95
N GLU A 58 9.52 -9.25 -4.76
CA GLU A 58 10.31 -10.21 -3.98
C GLU A 58 11.73 -10.34 -4.56
N LYS A 59 11.84 -10.52 -5.89
CA LYS A 59 13.12 -10.61 -6.57
C LYS A 59 13.98 -9.35 -6.43
N ALA A 60 13.35 -8.18 -6.38
CA ALA A 60 14.03 -6.90 -6.23
C ALA A 60 14.37 -6.56 -4.78
N GLY A 61 13.68 -7.16 -3.80
CA GLY A 61 13.85 -6.89 -2.37
C GLY A 61 13.47 -5.46 -1.98
N VAL A 62 12.46 -4.89 -2.64
CA VAL A 62 12.07 -3.47 -2.45
C VAL A 62 10.77 -3.28 -1.65
N GLY A 63 10.15 -4.36 -1.19
CA GLY A 63 8.88 -4.32 -0.46
C GLY A 63 8.11 -5.62 -0.60
N GLU A 64 6.78 -5.52 -0.52
CA GLU A 64 5.84 -6.61 -0.73
C GLU A 64 4.51 -6.11 -1.29
N ILE A 65 3.76 -7.01 -1.90
CA ILE A 65 2.35 -6.79 -2.26
C ILE A 65 1.50 -7.30 -1.09
N ASP A 66 0.65 -6.45 -0.53
CA ASP A 66 -0.28 -6.82 0.55
C ASP A 66 -1.57 -7.44 -0.01
N GLY A 67 -2.01 -6.96 -1.18
CA GLY A 67 -3.10 -7.56 -1.93
C GLY A 67 -3.94 -6.55 -2.70
N ASN A 68 -5.20 -6.92 -2.94
CA ASN A 68 -6.17 -6.13 -3.69
C ASN A 68 -7.52 -6.02 -2.98
N GLU A 69 -8.24 -4.95 -3.29
CA GLU A 69 -9.64 -4.74 -2.94
C GLU A 69 -10.45 -4.46 -4.21
N PHE A 70 -11.66 -5.02 -4.28
CA PHE A 70 -12.63 -4.73 -5.33
C PHE A 70 -13.89 -4.11 -4.71
N GLY A 71 -14.42 -3.06 -5.34
CA GLY A 71 -15.66 -2.44 -4.89
C GLY A 71 -15.95 -1.11 -5.58
N GLY A 72 -17.21 -0.70 -5.62
CA GLY A 72 -17.61 0.59 -6.21
C GLY A 72 -17.30 0.74 -7.71
N GLY A 73 -17.01 -0.35 -8.40
CA GLY A 73 -16.53 -0.36 -9.78
C GLY A 73 -15.03 -0.09 -9.91
N GLU A 74 -14.25 -0.28 -8.85
CA GLU A 74 -12.80 -0.09 -8.84
C GLU A 74 -12.08 -1.35 -8.34
N ALA A 75 -10.80 -1.46 -8.73
CA ALA A 75 -9.81 -2.31 -8.10
C ALA A 75 -8.73 -1.42 -7.49
N VAL A 76 -8.33 -1.74 -6.26
CA VAL A 76 -7.21 -1.09 -5.57
C VAL A 76 -6.18 -2.15 -5.23
N VAL A 77 -4.91 -1.93 -5.61
CA VAL A 77 -3.79 -2.81 -5.25
C VAL A 77 -2.90 -2.08 -4.25
N TYR A 78 -2.55 -2.75 -3.17
CA TYR A 78 -1.74 -2.23 -2.07
C TYR A 78 -0.37 -2.90 -2.06
N ALA A 79 0.67 -2.08 -2.00
CA ALA A 79 2.05 -2.52 -1.84
C ALA A 79 2.77 -1.63 -0.84
N TYR A 80 3.66 -2.24 -0.05
CA TYR A 80 4.39 -1.57 1.02
C TYR A 80 5.87 -1.87 0.95
N GLY A 81 6.69 -0.93 1.43
CA GLY A 81 8.14 -1.12 1.46
C GLY A 81 8.87 0.08 2.03
N PRO A 82 10.21 0.00 2.15
CA PRO A 82 11.02 1.09 2.68
C PRO A 82 11.10 2.31 1.75
N ASP A 83 10.83 2.15 0.46
CA ASP A 83 10.95 3.20 -0.56
C ASP A 83 9.82 3.08 -1.60
N ALA A 84 8.83 3.99 -1.55
CA ALA A 84 7.72 4.01 -2.50
C ALA A 84 8.17 4.26 -3.95
N ASP A 85 9.24 5.00 -4.18
CA ASP A 85 9.72 5.29 -5.54
C ASP A 85 10.43 4.06 -6.12
N ALA A 86 11.24 3.36 -5.32
CA ALA A 86 11.87 2.11 -5.71
C ALA A 86 10.82 1.01 -5.95
N LEU A 87 9.84 0.90 -5.05
CA LEU A 87 8.72 -0.04 -5.18
C LEU A 87 7.89 0.27 -6.42
N PHE A 88 7.47 1.53 -6.61
CA PHE A 88 6.69 1.93 -7.79
C PHE A 88 7.44 1.67 -9.09
N LYS A 89 8.76 1.91 -9.15
CA LYS A 89 9.55 1.61 -10.34
C LYS A 89 9.51 0.14 -10.77
N VAL A 90 9.37 -0.78 -9.81
CA VAL A 90 9.21 -2.21 -10.08
C VAL A 90 7.78 -2.54 -10.53
N LEU A 91 6.78 -1.88 -9.93
CA LEU A 91 5.36 -2.13 -10.21
C LEU A 91 4.86 -1.46 -11.51
N GLU A 92 5.40 -0.29 -11.84
CA GLU A 92 4.92 0.59 -12.91
C GLU A 92 4.73 -0.14 -14.26
N PRO A 93 5.65 -1.00 -14.74
CA PRO A 93 5.48 -1.70 -16.00
C PRO A 93 4.22 -2.57 -16.03
N THR A 94 3.95 -3.32 -14.95
CA THR A 94 2.77 -4.18 -14.84
C THR A 94 1.51 -3.34 -14.68
N LEU A 95 1.54 -2.32 -13.82
CA LEU A 95 0.39 -1.42 -13.61
C LEU A 95 -0.02 -0.69 -14.89
N ARG A 96 0.93 -0.22 -15.70
CA ARG A 96 0.64 0.42 -17.00
C ARG A 96 0.11 -0.56 -18.06
N SER A 97 0.49 -1.83 -17.97
CA SER A 97 0.05 -2.86 -18.93
C SER A 97 -1.43 -3.23 -18.81
N LEU A 98 -2.04 -3.00 -17.64
CA LEU A 98 -3.46 -3.25 -17.41
C LEU A 98 -4.30 -2.29 -18.25
N PRO A 99 -5.38 -2.74 -18.91
CA PRO A 99 -6.19 -1.90 -19.80
C PRO A 99 -7.23 -1.03 -19.07
N PHE A 100 -7.31 -1.11 -17.74
CA PHE A 100 -8.35 -0.47 -16.95
C PHE A 100 -8.06 1.02 -16.78
N ARG A 101 -8.98 1.87 -17.22
CA ARG A 101 -8.84 3.34 -17.17
C ARG A 101 -10.17 4.02 -16.81
N PRO A 102 -10.13 5.16 -16.09
CA PRO A 102 -8.94 5.85 -15.57
C PRO A 102 -8.20 5.03 -14.51
N ALA A 103 -6.88 5.24 -14.42
CA ALA A 103 -6.03 4.59 -13.43
C ALA A 103 -4.96 5.54 -12.91
N HIS A 104 -4.61 5.38 -11.64
CA HIS A 104 -3.63 6.22 -10.97
C HIS A 104 -2.99 5.52 -9.79
N VAL A 105 -1.84 6.02 -9.36
CA VAL A 105 -1.09 5.51 -8.22
C VAL A 105 -0.88 6.63 -7.22
N LEU A 106 -1.08 6.32 -5.95
CA LEU A 106 -0.71 7.17 -4.83
C LEU A 106 0.57 6.63 -4.21
N LEU A 107 1.61 7.45 -4.19
CA LEU A 107 2.89 7.19 -3.53
C LEU A 107 2.89 7.90 -2.18
N ARG A 108 2.79 7.13 -1.09
CA ARG A 108 2.80 7.65 0.28
C ARG A 108 4.18 7.48 0.91
N ARG A 109 4.76 8.60 1.35
CA ARG A 109 6.06 8.70 2.02
C ARG A 109 5.88 9.42 3.36
N GLY A 110 5.67 8.67 4.44
CA GLY A 110 5.29 9.22 5.74
C GLY A 110 4.04 10.12 5.61
N THR A 111 4.19 11.40 5.95
CA THR A 111 3.11 12.42 5.88
C THR A 111 2.86 13.00 4.48
N GLY A 112 3.70 12.67 3.49
CA GLY A 112 3.56 13.15 2.11
C GLY A 112 2.90 12.14 1.19
N GLU A 113 2.07 12.62 0.25
CA GLU A 113 1.47 11.81 -0.81
C GLU A 113 1.72 12.45 -2.18
N THR A 114 1.93 11.64 -3.21
CA THR A 114 2.00 12.09 -4.60
C THR A 114 1.19 11.18 -5.51
N ARG A 115 0.41 11.78 -6.41
CA ARG A 115 -0.37 11.07 -7.40
C ARG A 115 0.37 10.98 -8.74
N VAL A 116 0.33 9.80 -9.36
CA VAL A 116 0.83 9.52 -10.71
C VAL A 116 -0.30 8.92 -11.55
N ASP A 117 -0.63 9.49 -12.70
CA ASP A 117 -1.62 8.91 -13.62
C ASP A 117 -0.95 7.90 -14.58
N LEU A 118 -1.62 6.77 -14.85
CA LEU A 118 -1.08 5.60 -15.57
C LEU A 118 -1.50 5.51 -17.04
#